data_AF-A0A956ALX3-F1
#
_entry.id   AF-A0A956ALX3-F1
#
_cell.length_a   1.000
_cell.length_b   1.000
_cell.length_c   1.000
_cell.angle_alpha   90.00
_cell.angle_beta   90.00
_cell.angle_gamma   90.00
#
_symmetry.space_group_name_H-M   'P 1'
#
loop_
_entity.id
_entity.type
_entity.pdbx_description
1 polymer ?
#
loop_
_entity_poly.entity_id
_entity_poly.type
_entity_poly.pdbx_seq_one_letter_code
_entity_poly.pdbx_strand_id
1 'polypeptide(L)'
;MNRLPRVLARFPRVIRSSLAPRAALAASTLVLGVLAFGGGIFDDGLPSADGAGDSLQPAPASDTAAPAPNYSPFVLDLHTAAPGALPFHVVSFKDVGMSLPDDAARQHAYETLAEALSLEIAGLTTELGAPMTSSVRHDHHVTDPAAHLACEGGHLYVDVWRSGADGPYGYSLWSGCGEDDRFAYNESVGPDSGVASSAMDPLAEEIAESLEGALRRRCFQRAC
;
A
#
# COMPACT_ATOMS: atom_id res chain seq x y z
N MET A 1 -20.00 -53.60 -13.58
CA MET A 1 -21.40 -53.32 -13.18
C MET A 1 -21.39 -52.35 -12.01
N ASN A 2 -22.05 -51.20 -12.19
CA ASN A 2 -22.65 -50.26 -11.23
C ASN A 2 -21.86 -49.75 -10.00
N ARG A 3 -21.90 -48.49 -9.58
CA ARG A 3 -22.36 -47.17 -10.10
C ARG A 3 -21.91 -46.20 -8.99
N LEU A 4 -21.13 -45.17 -9.32
CA LEU A 4 -20.82 -44.07 -8.40
C LEU A 4 -22.03 -43.13 -8.28
N PRO A 5 -22.40 -42.65 -7.08
CA PRO A 5 -23.43 -41.62 -6.95
C PRO A 5 -22.87 -40.23 -7.29
N ARG A 6 -23.44 -39.63 -8.34
CA ARG A 6 -23.37 -38.19 -8.64
C ARG A 6 -24.10 -37.42 -7.53
N VAL A 7 -23.39 -36.58 -6.79
CA VAL A 7 -24.01 -35.53 -5.96
C VAL A 7 -23.91 -34.22 -6.73
N LEU A 8 -25.09 -33.66 -7.00
CA LEU A 8 -25.34 -32.47 -7.80
C LEU A 8 -24.95 -31.21 -7.03
N ALA A 9 -24.13 -30.37 -7.68
CA ALA A 9 -23.87 -29.00 -7.27
C ALA A 9 -25.16 -28.16 -7.29
N ARG A 10 -25.38 -27.38 -6.22
CA ARG A 10 -26.36 -26.29 -6.17
C ARG A 10 -25.61 -24.98 -5.98
N PHE A 11 -25.51 -24.21 -7.06
CA PHE A 11 -25.10 -22.80 -7.03
C PHE A 11 -26.33 -21.92 -6.76
N PRO A 12 -26.32 -21.01 -5.77
CA PRO A 12 -27.26 -19.91 -5.73
C PRO A 12 -26.84 -18.76 -6.65
N ARG A 13 -27.87 -18.16 -7.26
CA ARG A 13 -27.87 -17.06 -8.24
C ARG A 13 -27.15 -15.80 -7.78
N VAL A 14 -26.33 -15.26 -8.68
CA VAL A 14 -25.88 -13.87 -8.71
C VAL A 14 -27.07 -12.94 -8.96
N ILE A 15 -27.31 -11.98 -8.05
CA ILE A 15 -28.18 -10.82 -8.28
C ILE A 15 -27.28 -9.68 -8.74
N ARG A 16 -27.35 -9.35 -10.04
CA ARG A 16 -26.73 -8.15 -10.60
C ARG A 16 -27.63 -6.95 -10.33
N SER A 17 -27.22 -6.08 -9.41
CA SER A 17 -27.82 -4.75 -9.27
C SER A 17 -27.02 -3.76 -10.10
N SER A 18 -27.65 -3.25 -11.17
CA SER A 18 -27.17 -2.15 -11.99
C SER A 18 -27.33 -0.83 -11.26
N LEU A 19 -26.24 -0.07 -11.05
CA LEU A 19 -26.31 1.36 -10.78
C LEU A 19 -25.47 2.13 -11.81
N ALA A 20 -26.07 3.21 -12.30
CA ALA A 20 -25.64 4.04 -13.41
C ALA A 20 -24.42 4.95 -13.08
N PRO A 21 -23.64 5.37 -14.10
CA PRO A 21 -22.55 6.31 -13.91
C PRO A 21 -23.08 7.74 -13.76
N ARG A 22 -22.69 8.43 -12.67
CA ARG A 22 -22.82 9.89 -12.56
C ARG A 22 -21.49 10.53 -12.93
N ALA A 23 -21.54 11.32 -14.00
CA ALA A 23 -20.52 12.26 -14.40
C ALA A 23 -20.39 13.41 -13.39
N ALA A 24 -19.16 13.84 -13.11
CA ALA A 24 -18.79 15.20 -12.69
C ALA A 24 -17.29 15.38 -12.98
N LEU A 25 -16.93 15.99 -14.10
CA LEU A 25 -16.59 17.41 -14.27
C LEU A 25 -15.33 17.84 -13.50
N ALA A 26 -14.30 18.11 -14.31
CA ALA A 26 -13.00 18.65 -13.98
C ALA A 26 -13.06 20.07 -13.42
N ALA A 27 -12.10 20.40 -12.56
CA ALA A 27 -11.67 21.77 -12.34
C ALA A 27 -10.15 21.80 -12.16
N SER A 28 -9.46 22.17 -13.24
CA SER A 28 -8.06 22.57 -13.23
C SER A 28 -7.96 24.00 -12.69
N THR A 29 -7.14 24.22 -11.67
CA THR A 29 -6.64 25.57 -11.33
C THR A 29 -5.13 25.56 -11.38
N LEU A 30 -4.64 26.23 -12.41
CA LEU A 30 -3.24 26.47 -12.73
C LEU A 30 -2.89 27.83 -12.12
N VAL A 31 -2.02 27.86 -11.10
CA VAL A 31 -1.53 29.11 -10.50
C VAL A 31 -0.20 29.47 -11.16
N LEU A 32 -0.25 30.45 -12.06
CA LEU A 32 0.92 31.13 -12.60
C LEU A 32 1.35 32.24 -11.62
N GLY A 33 2.50 32.08 -10.98
CA GLY A 33 3.16 33.13 -10.20
C GLY A 33 4.36 33.70 -10.98
N VAL A 34 4.15 34.81 -11.68
CA VAL A 34 5.22 35.63 -12.28
C VAL A 34 5.33 36.90 -11.44
N LEU A 35 6.48 37.14 -10.80
CA LEU A 35 6.96 38.48 -10.48
C LEU A 35 8.48 38.51 -10.62
N ALA A 36 8.95 39.31 -11.58
CA ALA A 36 10.34 39.64 -11.83
C ALA A 36 10.52 41.17 -11.80
N PHE A 37 11.77 41.60 -11.64
CA PHE A 37 12.32 42.97 -11.70
C PHE A 37 12.04 43.87 -10.48
N GLY A 38 12.98 44.63 -9.92
CA GLY A 38 14.35 44.96 -10.31
C GLY A 38 14.65 46.45 -10.07
N GLY A 39 15.75 46.78 -9.38
CA GLY A 39 16.57 47.99 -9.60
C GLY A 39 16.33 49.27 -8.77
N GLY A 40 17.44 49.82 -8.23
CA GLY A 40 17.65 51.25 -7.88
C GLY A 40 17.78 51.55 -6.38
N ILE A 41 18.98 51.42 -5.77
CA ILE A 41 20.01 52.47 -5.57
C ILE A 41 19.45 53.79 -5.01
N PHE A 42 19.60 54.00 -3.70
CA PHE A 42 19.84 55.30 -3.08
C PHE A 42 20.87 55.11 -1.96
N ASP A 43 21.98 55.82 -2.10
CA ASP A 43 23.10 55.96 -1.18
C ASP A 43 22.99 57.36 -0.56
N ASP A 44 22.99 57.47 0.77
CA ASP A 44 23.57 58.61 1.51
C ASP A 44 23.35 58.45 3.03
N GLY A 45 24.46 58.50 3.79
CA GLY A 45 24.48 59.11 5.12
C GLY A 45 24.39 58.21 6.36
N LEU A 46 25.55 57.73 6.84
CA LEU A 46 25.77 57.29 8.23
C LEU A 46 25.57 58.44 9.24
N PRO A 47 25.18 58.17 10.50
CA PRO A 47 26.20 57.84 11.51
C PRO A 47 25.85 56.67 12.44
N SER A 48 26.91 55.99 12.88
CA SER A 48 26.96 54.90 13.83
C SER A 48 26.25 55.19 15.16
N ALA A 49 25.47 54.22 15.63
CA ALA A 49 25.16 54.02 17.04
C ALA A 49 25.17 52.52 17.33
N ASP A 50 26.00 52.13 18.29
CA ASP A 50 26.16 50.78 18.82
C ASP A 50 24.81 50.15 19.19
N GLY A 51 24.50 49.00 18.59
CA GLY A 51 23.31 48.21 18.88
C GLY A 51 23.60 46.75 18.62
N ALA A 52 23.70 45.99 19.71
CA ALA A 52 23.89 44.55 19.82
C ALA A 52 23.52 43.74 18.56
N GLY A 53 24.54 43.08 17.99
CA GLY A 53 24.35 42.05 16.98
C GLY A 53 23.62 40.85 17.58
N ASP A 54 22.31 40.82 17.39
CA ASP A 54 21.52 39.59 17.46
C ASP A 54 21.25 39.15 16.02
N SER A 55 22.30 38.58 15.42
CA SER A 55 22.15 37.80 14.20
C SER A 55 21.32 36.58 14.56
N LEU A 56 20.00 36.69 14.39
CA LEU A 56 19.07 35.57 14.32
C LEU A 56 19.50 34.68 13.16
N GLN A 57 20.48 33.83 13.43
CA GLN A 57 20.86 32.72 12.60
C GLN A 57 19.61 31.83 12.49
N PRO A 58 19.03 31.65 11.30
CA PRO A 58 17.93 30.71 11.15
C PRO A 58 18.46 29.35 11.63
N ALA A 59 17.79 28.80 12.65
CA ALA A 59 18.08 27.46 13.12
C ALA A 59 18.10 26.53 11.90
N PRO A 60 19.12 25.68 11.73
CA PRO A 60 19.10 24.70 10.65
C PRO A 60 17.80 23.93 10.77
N ALA A 61 17.01 23.95 9.69
CA ALA A 61 15.88 23.06 9.55
C ALA A 61 16.41 21.68 9.89
N SER A 62 15.92 21.11 11.00
CA SER A 62 16.30 19.77 11.38
C SER A 62 15.79 18.87 10.27
N ASP A 63 16.72 18.43 9.41
CA ASP A 63 16.55 17.28 8.53
C ASP A 63 16.23 16.10 9.43
N THR A 64 14.96 16.01 9.81
CA THR A 64 14.43 14.88 10.54
C THR A 64 14.41 13.78 9.50
N ALA A 65 15.48 12.97 9.51
CA ALA A 65 15.62 11.81 8.65
C ALA A 65 14.31 11.03 8.73
N ALA A 66 13.75 10.70 7.56
CA ALA A 66 12.54 9.89 7.50
C ALA A 66 12.76 8.61 8.33
N PRO A 67 11.75 8.15 9.09
CA PRO A 67 11.85 6.91 9.84
C PRO A 67 12.32 5.78 8.92
N ALA A 68 13.25 4.94 9.42
CA ALA A 68 13.70 3.78 8.66
C ALA A 68 12.49 2.88 8.34
N PRO A 69 12.42 2.32 7.12
CA PRO A 69 11.33 1.42 6.76
C PRO A 69 11.37 0.18 7.65
N ASN A 70 10.20 -0.26 8.10
CA ASN A 70 10.05 -1.43 8.97
C ASN A 70 9.28 -2.51 8.20
N TYR A 71 9.94 -3.63 7.92
CA TYR A 71 9.36 -4.71 7.14
C TYR A 71 8.91 -5.86 8.03
N SER A 72 7.78 -6.46 7.67
CA SER A 72 7.27 -7.66 8.32
C SER A 72 8.15 -8.88 8.00
N PRO A 73 8.39 -9.79 8.96
CA PRO A 73 9.03 -11.08 8.67
C PRO A 73 8.05 -12.08 8.03
N PHE A 74 6.76 -11.76 7.92
CA PHE A 74 5.77 -12.63 7.28
C PHE A 74 5.65 -12.33 5.79
N VAL A 75 5.68 -13.36 4.97
CA VAL A 75 5.69 -13.30 3.51
C VAL A 75 4.68 -14.30 2.97
N LEU A 76 3.99 -13.96 1.88
CA LEU A 76 3.17 -14.94 1.15
C LEU A 76 3.90 -15.39 -0.10
N ASP A 77 4.12 -16.69 -0.21
CA ASP A 77 4.54 -17.33 -1.46
C ASP A 77 3.26 -17.64 -2.27
N LEU A 78 3.16 -17.08 -3.48
CA LEU A 78 2.03 -17.28 -4.38
C LEU A 78 2.33 -18.40 -5.37
N HIS A 79 1.32 -19.21 -5.63
CA HIS A 79 1.39 -20.32 -6.56
C HIS A 79 0.22 -20.29 -7.53
N THR A 80 0.54 -20.48 -8.81
CA THR A 80 -0.44 -20.59 -9.90
C THR A 80 -0.21 -21.89 -10.66
N ALA A 81 -1.29 -22.55 -11.08
CA ALA A 81 -1.16 -23.76 -11.89
C ALA A 81 -0.54 -23.51 -13.28
N ALA A 82 -0.65 -22.27 -13.78
CA ALA A 82 -0.04 -21.84 -15.03
C ALA A 82 1.24 -21.03 -14.73
N PRO A 83 2.43 -21.50 -15.18
CA PRO A 83 3.67 -20.73 -15.08
C PRO A 83 3.55 -19.38 -15.79
N GLY A 84 4.04 -18.31 -15.17
CA GLY A 84 4.02 -16.96 -15.75
C GLY A 84 2.65 -16.27 -15.78
N ALA A 85 1.65 -16.81 -15.08
CA ALA A 85 0.33 -16.18 -14.98
C ALA A 85 0.37 -14.85 -14.19
N LEU A 86 1.38 -14.66 -13.33
CA LEU A 86 1.61 -13.45 -12.55
C LEU A 86 3.05 -12.96 -12.78
N PRO A 87 3.27 -11.64 -12.77
CA PRO A 87 4.63 -11.08 -12.79
C PRO A 87 5.32 -11.18 -11.43
N PHE A 88 4.61 -11.62 -10.38
CA PHE A 88 5.11 -11.79 -9.03
C PHE A 88 4.67 -13.12 -8.42
N HIS A 89 5.48 -13.65 -7.51
CA HIS A 89 5.27 -14.90 -6.78
C HIS A 89 5.52 -14.75 -5.28
N VAL A 90 5.89 -13.56 -4.81
CA VAL A 90 6.11 -13.26 -3.40
C VAL A 90 5.34 -11.99 -3.03
N VAL A 91 4.68 -11.98 -1.88
CA VAL A 91 4.07 -10.78 -1.28
C VAL A 91 4.77 -10.46 0.03
N SER A 92 5.24 -9.22 0.18
CA SER A 92 5.88 -8.74 1.41
C SER A 92 5.16 -7.51 1.95
N PHE A 93 5.22 -7.32 3.26
CA PHE A 93 4.53 -6.22 3.93
C PHE A 93 5.52 -5.24 4.55
N LYS A 94 5.21 -3.95 4.41
CA LYS A 94 5.98 -2.84 4.95
C LYS A 94 5.08 -1.98 5.83
N ASP A 95 5.56 -1.67 7.02
CA ASP A 95 4.95 -0.71 7.92
C ASP A 95 5.38 0.70 7.51
N VAL A 96 4.42 1.51 7.09
CA VAL A 96 4.63 2.92 6.76
C VAL A 96 3.86 3.85 7.70
N GLY A 97 3.37 3.34 8.83
CA GLY A 97 2.70 4.16 9.85
C GLY A 97 1.58 3.47 10.63
N MET A 98 1.66 2.16 10.93
CA MET A 98 0.63 1.47 11.70
C MET A 98 0.56 1.90 13.18
N SER A 99 1.65 2.48 13.71
CA SER A 99 1.72 3.03 15.08
C SER A 99 1.27 2.02 16.17
N LEU A 100 1.81 0.80 16.11
CA LEU A 100 1.50 -0.26 17.07
C LEU A 100 2.33 -0.13 18.35
N PRO A 101 1.80 -0.58 19.52
CA PRO A 101 2.39 -0.28 20.82
C PRO A 101 3.77 -0.92 21.05
N ASP A 102 3.99 -2.12 20.49
CA ASP A 102 5.25 -2.85 20.59
C ASP A 102 5.45 -3.81 19.41
N ASP A 103 6.63 -4.43 19.36
CA ASP A 103 7.03 -5.36 18.31
C ASP A 103 6.20 -6.65 18.30
N ALA A 104 5.73 -7.11 19.46
CA ALA A 104 4.92 -8.33 19.55
C ALA A 104 3.51 -8.09 18.97
N ALA A 105 2.90 -6.95 19.27
CA ALA A 105 1.64 -6.53 18.67
C ALA A 105 1.77 -6.37 17.15
N ARG A 106 2.90 -5.83 16.68
CA ARG A 106 3.19 -5.70 15.25
C ARG A 106 3.38 -7.03 14.55
N GLN A 107 4.15 -7.94 15.14
CA GLN A 107 4.30 -9.29 14.61
C GLN A 107 2.96 -10.00 14.53
N HIS A 108 2.16 -9.95 15.60
CA HIS A 108 0.84 -10.59 15.61
C HIS A 108 -0.12 -9.99 14.57
N ALA A 109 -0.11 -8.66 14.38
CA ALA A 109 -0.92 -8.02 13.35
C ALA A 109 -0.51 -8.47 11.95
N TYR A 110 0.79 -8.50 11.64
CA TYR A 110 1.26 -8.95 10.33
C TYR A 110 1.09 -10.45 10.08
N GLU A 111 1.23 -11.28 11.10
CA GLU A 111 0.89 -12.71 11.02
C GLU A 111 -0.58 -12.87 10.65
N THR A 112 -1.47 -12.20 11.38
CA THR A 112 -2.92 -12.23 11.14
C THR A 112 -3.25 -11.74 9.73
N LEU A 113 -2.67 -10.62 9.31
CA LEU A 113 -2.86 -10.08 7.96
C LEU A 113 -2.39 -11.06 6.88
N ALA A 114 -1.22 -11.68 7.07
CA ALA A 114 -0.67 -12.62 6.11
C ALA A 114 -1.53 -13.89 5.99
N GLU A 115 -1.99 -14.43 7.12
CA GLU A 115 -2.89 -15.59 7.16
C GLU A 115 -4.24 -15.29 6.53
N ALA A 116 -4.88 -14.18 6.91
CA ALA A 116 -6.15 -13.75 6.36
C ALA A 116 -6.05 -13.53 4.84
N LEU A 117 -5.02 -12.81 4.37
CA LEU A 117 -4.81 -12.58 2.94
C LEU A 117 -4.56 -13.90 2.19
N SER A 118 -3.88 -14.87 2.79
CA SER A 118 -3.67 -16.17 2.18
C SER A 118 -5.00 -16.93 1.99
N LEU A 119 -5.97 -16.76 2.89
CA LEU A 119 -7.31 -17.34 2.74
C LEU A 119 -8.09 -16.66 1.61
N GLU A 120 -8.03 -15.33 1.54
CA GLU A 120 -8.72 -14.57 0.48
C GLU A 120 -8.14 -14.89 -0.92
N ILE A 121 -6.81 -15.01 -1.03
CA ILE A 121 -6.14 -15.38 -2.29
C ILE A 121 -6.59 -16.75 -2.81
N ALA A 122 -6.93 -17.70 -1.92
CA ALA A 122 -7.42 -19.01 -2.34
C ALA A 122 -8.77 -18.93 -3.08
N GLY A 123 -9.53 -17.85 -2.90
CA GLY A 123 -10.76 -17.55 -3.65
C GLY A 123 -10.50 -16.94 -5.03
N LEU A 124 -9.29 -16.46 -5.30
CA LEU A 124 -8.95 -15.77 -6.54
C LEU A 124 -8.69 -16.76 -7.69
N THR A 125 -9.02 -16.32 -8.90
CA THR A 125 -8.70 -17.04 -10.13
C THR A 125 -7.92 -16.15 -11.06
N THR A 126 -6.94 -16.73 -11.75
CA THR A 126 -6.25 -16.05 -12.85
C THR A 126 -7.14 -16.01 -14.09
N GLU A 127 -6.76 -15.21 -15.08
CA GLU A 127 -7.40 -15.09 -16.39
C GLU A 127 -7.61 -16.44 -17.11
N LEU A 128 -6.76 -17.42 -16.84
CA LEU A 128 -6.86 -18.77 -17.42
C LEU A 128 -7.87 -19.65 -16.67
N GLY A 129 -8.61 -19.09 -15.70
CA GLY A 129 -9.48 -19.81 -14.77
C GLY A 129 -8.71 -20.72 -13.83
N ALA A 130 -7.38 -20.62 -13.80
CA ALA A 130 -6.56 -21.41 -12.89
C ALA A 130 -6.66 -20.80 -11.48
N PRO A 131 -6.98 -21.61 -10.46
CA PRO A 131 -7.03 -21.15 -9.08
C PRO A 131 -5.65 -20.67 -8.63
N MET A 132 -5.66 -19.64 -7.80
CA MET A 132 -4.48 -19.21 -7.07
C MET A 132 -4.45 -19.91 -5.71
N THR A 133 -3.25 -20.21 -5.23
CA THR A 133 -3.03 -20.69 -3.88
C THR A 133 -1.84 -19.94 -3.29
N SER A 134 -1.77 -19.86 -1.98
CA SER A 134 -0.64 -19.23 -1.29
C SER A 134 -0.27 -19.99 -0.03
N SER A 135 0.95 -19.75 0.45
CA SER A 135 1.40 -20.19 1.77
C SER A 135 2.10 -19.04 2.48
N VAL A 136 1.83 -18.91 3.78
CA VAL A 136 2.54 -17.96 4.64
C VAL A 136 3.86 -18.59 5.08
N ARG A 137 4.94 -17.82 4.95
CA ARG A 137 6.28 -18.17 5.44
C ARG A 137 6.80 -17.06 6.33
N HIS A 138 7.47 -17.45 7.39
CA HIS A 138 8.18 -16.53 8.28
C HIS A 138 9.67 -16.51 7.91
N ASP A 139 10.16 -15.36 7.47
CA ASP A 139 11.53 -15.14 6.99
C ASP A 139 12.08 -13.82 7.51
N HIS A 140 13.04 -13.88 8.43
CA HIS A 140 13.66 -12.66 8.96
C HIS A 140 14.58 -11.95 7.97
N HIS A 141 15.08 -12.62 6.92
CA HIS A 141 15.94 -11.97 5.94
C HIS A 141 15.20 -10.88 5.17
N VAL A 142 13.89 -11.03 4.97
CA VAL A 142 13.06 -10.00 4.32
C VAL A 142 12.83 -8.77 5.21
N THR A 143 13.27 -8.78 6.47
CA THR A 143 13.18 -7.58 7.32
C THR A 143 14.31 -6.58 7.06
N ASP A 144 15.40 -7.02 6.41
CA ASP A 144 16.51 -6.16 6.02
C ASP A 144 16.07 -5.27 4.84
N PRO A 145 16.10 -3.93 4.97
CA PRO A 145 15.83 -3.04 3.84
C PRO A 145 16.66 -3.35 2.60
N ALA A 146 17.88 -3.87 2.76
CA ALA A 146 18.74 -4.30 1.66
C ALA A 146 18.12 -5.40 0.78
N ALA A 147 17.24 -6.23 1.35
CA ALA A 147 16.49 -7.25 0.62
C ALA A 147 15.37 -6.67 -0.28
N HIS A 148 15.10 -5.36 -0.16
CA HIS A 148 14.08 -4.64 -0.93
C HIS A 148 14.66 -3.55 -1.85
N LEU A 149 15.98 -3.35 -1.85
CA LEU A 149 16.64 -2.28 -2.61
C LEU A 149 16.67 -2.55 -4.11
N ALA A 150 16.60 -3.81 -4.51
CA ALA A 150 16.30 -4.18 -5.88
C ALA A 150 14.80 -4.50 -5.92
N CYS A 151 14.02 -3.67 -6.61
CA CYS A 151 12.63 -3.97 -6.94
C CYS A 151 12.63 -5.13 -7.93
N GLU A 152 13.02 -6.31 -7.47
CA GLU A 152 13.22 -7.48 -8.29
C GLU A 152 11.85 -7.89 -8.82
N GLY A 153 11.74 -7.98 -10.15
CA GLY A 153 10.55 -8.54 -10.77
C GLY A 153 10.27 -9.89 -10.13
N GLY A 154 9.06 -10.10 -9.64
CA GLY A 154 8.77 -11.26 -8.80
C GLY A 154 8.09 -10.92 -7.47
N HIS A 155 8.12 -9.65 -7.05
CA HIS A 155 7.59 -9.23 -5.75
C HIS A 155 6.37 -8.29 -5.89
N LEU A 156 5.40 -8.51 -5.01
CA LEU A 156 4.31 -7.59 -4.71
C LEU A 156 4.58 -6.99 -3.32
N TYR A 157 4.60 -5.66 -3.22
CA TYR A 157 4.80 -4.96 -1.95
C TYR A 157 3.47 -4.41 -1.45
N VAL A 158 3.22 -4.61 -0.16
CA VAL A 158 2.03 -4.12 0.54
C VAL A 158 2.48 -3.16 1.62
N ASP A 159 2.29 -1.87 1.38
CA ASP A 159 2.50 -0.86 2.40
C ASP A 159 1.23 -0.75 3.24
N VAL A 160 1.36 -0.77 4.56
CA VAL A 160 0.23 -0.71 5.51
C VAL A 160 0.45 0.40 6.52
N TRP A 161 -0.62 1.15 6.83
CA TRP A 161 -0.59 2.23 7.82
C TRP A 161 -1.92 2.36 8.57
N ARG A 162 -1.92 3.22 9.60
CA ARG A 162 -3.12 3.68 10.28
C ARG A 162 -3.18 5.21 10.24
N SER A 163 -4.35 5.77 9.92
CA SER A 163 -4.55 7.22 9.75
C SER A 163 -4.65 7.96 11.10
N GLY A 164 -3.57 7.95 11.88
CA GLY A 164 -3.53 8.46 13.25
C GLY A 164 -3.86 7.38 14.29
N ALA A 165 -3.83 7.75 15.57
CA ALA A 165 -3.93 6.80 16.68
C ALA A 165 -5.26 6.03 16.75
N ASP A 166 -6.35 6.65 16.29
CA ASP A 166 -7.72 6.10 16.27
C ASP A 166 -8.32 6.13 14.85
N GLY A 167 -7.45 6.19 13.84
CA GLY A 167 -7.87 6.24 12.44
C GLY A 167 -8.11 4.86 11.84
N PRO A 168 -8.77 4.80 10.68
CA PRO A 168 -8.86 3.55 9.92
C PRO A 168 -7.48 3.12 9.43
N TYR A 169 -7.37 1.83 9.11
CA TYR A 169 -6.21 1.29 8.41
C TYR A 169 -6.29 1.59 6.92
N GLY A 170 -5.12 1.69 6.30
CA GLY A 170 -4.99 1.85 4.87
C GLY A 170 -3.88 0.97 4.31
N TYR A 171 -3.92 0.76 3.00
CA TYR A 171 -2.91 0.01 2.27
C TYR A 171 -2.64 0.58 0.89
N SER A 172 -1.48 0.22 0.35
CA SER A 172 -1.18 0.38 -1.07
C SER A 172 -0.41 -0.81 -1.62
N LEU A 173 -0.70 -1.14 -2.88
CA LEU A 173 -0.12 -2.28 -3.57
C LEU A 173 0.81 -1.82 -4.68
N TRP A 174 2.00 -2.41 -4.71
CA TRP A 174 3.07 -2.02 -5.62
C TRP A 174 3.70 -3.24 -6.30
N SER A 175 3.83 -3.21 -7.63
CA SER A 175 4.55 -4.25 -8.39
C SER A 175 6.06 -3.97 -8.55
N GLY A 176 6.55 -2.88 -7.96
CA GLY A 176 7.88 -2.31 -8.12
C GLY A 176 8.03 -1.07 -7.23
N CYS A 177 9.12 -0.33 -7.36
CA CYS A 177 9.37 0.85 -6.50
C CYS A 177 9.15 2.19 -7.18
N GLY A 178 8.79 2.23 -8.46
CA GLY A 178 8.43 3.46 -9.14
C GLY A 178 7.04 3.92 -8.71
N GLU A 179 6.78 5.22 -8.76
CA GLU A 179 5.42 5.76 -8.50
C GLU A 179 4.37 5.17 -9.44
N ASP A 180 4.77 4.81 -10.65
CA ASP A 180 3.91 4.16 -11.65
C ASP A 180 3.62 2.70 -11.31
N ASP A 181 4.35 2.08 -10.38
CA ASP A 181 4.11 0.70 -9.94
C ASP A 181 3.04 0.58 -8.86
N ARG A 182 2.56 1.70 -8.29
CA ARG A 182 1.44 1.70 -7.34
C ARG A 182 0.11 1.56 -8.06
N PHE A 183 -0.48 0.38 -8.02
CA PHE A 183 -1.72 0.09 -8.76
C PHE A 183 -2.99 0.04 -7.89
N ALA A 184 -2.83 0.04 -6.56
CA ALA A 184 -3.96 0.16 -5.64
C ALA A 184 -3.59 1.01 -4.42
N TYR A 185 -4.58 1.72 -3.89
CA TYR A 185 -4.46 2.60 -2.73
C TYR A 185 -5.84 2.76 -2.07
N ASN A 186 -5.94 2.47 -0.78
CA ASN A 186 -7.14 2.75 0.01
C ASN A 186 -6.72 3.23 1.40
N GLU A 187 -7.27 4.36 1.86
CA GLU A 187 -6.95 4.98 3.17
C GLU A 187 -7.89 4.55 4.29
N SER A 188 -8.99 3.88 3.96
CA SER A 188 -10.10 3.67 4.89
C SER A 188 -10.68 2.28 4.76
N VAL A 189 -10.07 1.32 5.44
CA VAL A 189 -10.57 -0.06 5.52
C VAL A 189 -11.20 -0.33 6.89
N GLY A 190 -12.48 -0.74 6.85
CA GLY A 190 -13.23 -1.26 8.00
C GLY A 190 -13.55 -0.23 9.10
N PRO A 191 -14.44 -0.60 10.04
CA PRO A 191 -14.68 0.17 11.25
C PRO A 191 -13.52 0.00 12.26
N ASP A 192 -13.20 1.06 13.01
CA ASP A 192 -12.20 0.99 14.08
C ASP A 192 -12.69 0.08 15.22
N SER A 193 -12.01 -1.05 15.38
CA SER A 193 -12.29 -2.03 16.44
C SER A 193 -11.47 -1.77 17.71
N GLY A 194 -10.52 -0.83 17.69
CA GLY A 194 -9.57 -0.57 18.77
C GLY A 194 -8.53 -1.69 19.01
N VAL A 195 -8.64 -2.82 18.30
CA VAL A 195 -7.71 -3.95 18.39
C VAL A 195 -7.12 -4.19 17.01
N ALA A 196 -5.81 -4.01 16.88
CA ALA A 196 -5.13 -4.07 15.58
C ALA A 196 -5.40 -5.37 14.81
N SER A 197 -5.34 -6.54 15.47
CA SER A 197 -5.53 -7.83 14.80
C SER A 197 -6.94 -8.02 14.23
N SER A 198 -7.99 -7.50 14.87
CA SER A 198 -9.34 -7.61 14.32
C SER A 198 -9.61 -6.70 13.13
N ALA A 199 -8.74 -5.72 12.89
CA ALA A 199 -8.78 -4.90 11.68
C ALA A 199 -8.03 -5.53 10.49
N MET A 200 -7.27 -6.61 10.72
CA MET A 200 -6.48 -7.25 9.66
C MET A 200 -7.32 -8.09 8.70
N ASP A 201 -8.41 -8.72 9.16
CA ASP A 201 -9.28 -9.49 8.26
C ASP A 201 -9.97 -8.59 7.21
N PRO A 202 -10.62 -7.46 7.57
CA PRO A 202 -11.17 -6.54 6.57
C PRO A 202 -10.10 -5.95 5.66
N LEU A 203 -8.89 -5.72 6.19
CA LEU A 203 -7.75 -5.23 5.41
C LEU A 203 -7.30 -6.25 4.36
N ALA A 204 -7.23 -7.53 4.73
CA ALA A 204 -6.92 -8.62 3.82
C ALA A 204 -7.97 -8.75 2.70
N GLU A 205 -9.25 -8.68 3.04
CA GLU A 205 -10.37 -8.73 2.07
C GLU A 205 -10.22 -7.62 1.02
N GLU A 206 -10.06 -6.37 1.44
CA GLU A 206 -9.89 -5.22 0.54
C GLU A 206 -8.62 -5.31 -0.32
N ILE A 207 -7.51 -5.78 0.24
CA ILE A 207 -6.27 -6.03 -0.52
C ILE A 207 -6.53 -7.09 -1.62
N ALA A 208 -7.21 -8.18 -1.27
CA ALA A 208 -7.53 -9.25 -2.21
C ALA A 208 -8.49 -8.78 -3.32
N GLU A 209 -9.48 -7.94 -2.99
CA GLU A 209 -10.37 -7.32 -3.99
C GLU A 209 -9.60 -6.42 -4.97
N SER A 210 -8.68 -5.60 -4.46
CA SER A 210 -7.79 -4.78 -5.31
C SER A 210 -6.91 -5.64 -6.21
N LEU A 211 -6.36 -6.73 -5.69
CA LEU A 211 -5.57 -7.70 -6.45
C LEU A 211 -6.43 -8.38 -7.52
N GLU A 212 -7.65 -8.81 -7.21
CA GLU A 212 -8.61 -9.36 -8.17
C GLU A 212 -8.91 -8.35 -9.29
N GLY A 213 -9.12 -7.08 -8.93
CA GLY A 213 -9.30 -5.99 -9.88
C GLY A 213 -8.13 -5.83 -10.84
N ALA A 214 -6.90 -5.88 -10.34
CA ALA A 214 -5.68 -5.84 -11.13
C ALA A 214 -5.53 -7.07 -12.05
N LEU A 215 -5.82 -8.26 -11.53
CA LEU A 215 -5.79 -9.53 -12.26
C LEU A 215 -6.72 -9.49 -13.48
N ARG A 216 -7.98 -9.09 -13.27
CA ARG A 216 -8.99 -8.98 -14.35
C ARG A 216 -8.60 -7.97 -15.43
N ARG A 217 -7.90 -6.90 -15.05
CA ARG A 217 -7.41 -5.88 -15.99
C ARG A 217 -6.06 -6.21 -16.62
N ARG A 218 -5.36 -7.22 -16.08
CA ARG A 218 -3.96 -7.55 -16.40
C ARG A 218 -3.03 -6.35 -16.27
N CYS A 219 -3.27 -5.54 -15.25
CA CYS A 219 -2.54 -4.30 -15.05
C CYS A 219 -2.20 -4.14 -13.57
N PHE A 220 -0.91 -4.10 -13.30
CA PHE A 220 -0.32 -3.92 -11.98
C PHE A 220 0.46 -2.60 -11.90
N GLN A 221 0.07 -1.62 -12.70
CA GLN A 221 0.62 -0.27 -12.69
C GLN A 221 -0.48 0.74 -12.39
N ARG A 222 -0.09 1.96 -12.01
CA ARG A 222 -0.97 3.10 -11.77
C ARG A 222 -1.81 3.45 -13.00
N ALA A 223 -1.19 3.34 -14.18
CA ALA A 223 -1.80 3.63 -15.46
C ALA A 223 -1.87 2.36 -16.34
N CYS A 224 -3.05 2.15 -16.89
CA CYS A 224 -3.40 1.20 -17.93
C CYS A 224 -4.20 2.00 -18.98
#